data_AF-A0A7J3XUY0-F1
#
_entry.id   AF-A0A7J3XUY0-F1
#
_cell.length_a   1.000
_cell.length_b   1.000
_cell.length_c   1.000
_cell.angle_alpha   90.00
_cell.angle_beta   90.00
_cell.angle_gamma   90.00
#
_symmetry.space_group_name_H-M   'P 1'
#
loop_
_entity.id
_entity.type
_entity.pdbx_description
1 polymer ?
#
loop_
_entity_poly.entity_id
_entity_poly.type
_entity_poly.pdbx_seq_one_letter_code
_entity_poly.pdbx_strand_id
1 'polypeptide(L)'
;MWTGIDCFRWWLDVVSQAELARVVKRARERSAKVRVTFKGLRYALVVDSYIKAEDSEGRRVEWSRAFGSLTPAEALTSLPLEGIEVSLPDGSLKLKDVKELLSWAL
;
A
#
# COMPACT_ATOMS: atom_id res chain seq x y z
N MET A 1 -7.28 -29.11 -23.28
CA MET A 1 -7.14 -29.57 -21.89
C MET A 1 -7.11 -28.33 -21.02
N TRP A 2 -8.29 -27.90 -20.55
CA TRP A 2 -8.48 -26.73 -19.70
C TRP A 2 -8.98 -27.25 -18.37
N THR A 3 -8.19 -27.10 -17.32
CA THR A 3 -8.63 -27.44 -15.95
C THR A 3 -8.28 -26.28 -15.02
N GLY A 4 -9.31 -25.58 -14.58
CA GLY A 4 -9.41 -25.12 -13.21
C GLY A 4 -8.72 -23.80 -12.88
N ILE A 5 -9.06 -22.73 -13.61
CA ILE A 5 -9.05 -21.39 -13.01
C ILE A 5 -10.24 -21.35 -12.07
N ASP A 6 -10.11 -21.74 -10.81
CA ASP A 6 -11.07 -21.43 -9.73
C ASP A 6 -10.52 -21.95 -8.40
N CYS A 7 -9.67 -21.14 -7.75
CA CYS A 7 -9.43 -21.28 -6.31
C CYS A 7 -10.10 -20.09 -5.61
N PHE A 8 -11.43 -20.14 -5.55
CA PHE A 8 -12.25 -19.32 -4.67
C PHE A 8 -11.95 -19.69 -3.20
N ARG A 9 -11.03 -18.95 -2.58
CA ARG A 9 -10.81 -18.84 -1.13
C ARG A 9 -9.86 -17.66 -0.98
N TRP A 10 -10.24 -16.44 -0.61
CA TRP A 10 -10.88 -16.05 0.63
C TRP A 10 -11.65 -14.73 0.44
N TRP A 11 -12.87 -14.71 0.95
CA TRP A 11 -13.65 -13.52 1.20
C TRP A 11 -13.07 -12.84 2.45
N LEU A 12 -12.17 -11.87 2.27
CA LEU A 12 -11.70 -10.88 3.27
C LEU A 12 -10.74 -9.92 2.56
N ASP A 13 -11.20 -8.71 2.24
CA ASP A 13 -10.42 -7.49 2.00
C ASP A 13 -9.07 -7.62 1.23
N VAL A 14 -9.00 -8.42 0.16
CA VAL A 14 -7.83 -8.39 -0.73
C VAL A 14 -7.87 -7.11 -1.55
N VAL A 15 -6.93 -6.22 -1.29
CA VAL A 15 -6.72 -5.00 -2.09
C VAL A 15 -6.38 -5.43 -3.51
N SER A 16 -7.21 -5.08 -4.49
CA SER A 16 -6.92 -5.40 -5.88
C SER A 16 -5.83 -4.48 -6.45
N GLN A 17 -5.06 -4.97 -7.44
CA GLN A 17 -4.10 -4.11 -8.16
C GLN A 17 -4.78 -2.89 -8.79
N ALA A 18 -6.04 -3.03 -9.22
CA ALA A 18 -6.81 -1.93 -9.79
C ALA A 18 -7.13 -0.85 -8.74
N GLU A 19 -7.40 -1.24 -7.50
CA GLU A 19 -7.65 -0.32 -6.39
C GLU A 19 -6.38 0.41 -5.99
N LEU A 20 -5.27 -0.33 -5.90
CA LEU A 20 -3.97 0.26 -5.64
C LEU A 20 -3.60 1.27 -6.73
N ALA A 21 -3.83 0.95 -8.01
CA ALA A 21 -3.60 1.87 -9.11
C ALA A 21 -4.43 3.16 -8.99
N ARG A 22 -5.67 3.09 -8.49
CA ARG A 22 -6.48 4.27 -8.18
C ARG A 22 -5.87 5.10 -7.06
N VAL A 23 -5.38 4.47 -5.99
CA VAL A 23 -4.65 5.16 -4.91
C VAL A 23 -3.42 5.88 -5.47
N VAL A 24 -2.59 5.22 -6.28
CA VAL A 24 -1.42 5.85 -6.92
C VAL A 24 -1.85 7.02 -7.80
N LYS A 25 -2.89 6.84 -8.62
CA LYS A 25 -3.41 7.89 -9.49
C LYS A 25 -3.87 9.10 -8.66
N ARG A 26 -4.65 8.86 -7.61
CA ARG A 26 -5.19 9.91 -6.74
C ARG A 26 -4.08 10.63 -5.97
N ALA A 27 -3.11 9.88 -5.46
CA ALA A 27 -1.92 10.40 -4.82
C ALA A 27 -1.15 11.33 -5.78
N ARG A 28 -0.94 10.89 -7.01
CA ARG A 28 -0.30 11.71 -8.05
C ARG A 28 -1.11 12.96 -8.42
N GLU A 29 -2.43 12.86 -8.55
CA GLU A 29 -3.31 14.00 -8.88
C GLU A 29 -3.32 15.06 -7.78
N ARG A 30 -3.17 14.65 -6.52
CA ARG A 30 -3.19 15.55 -5.36
C ARG A 30 -1.81 15.86 -4.79
N SER A 31 -0.73 15.43 -5.47
CA SER A 31 0.64 15.46 -4.93
C SER A 31 0.71 14.96 -3.48
N ALA A 32 -0.05 13.90 -3.20
CA ALA A 32 -0.13 13.28 -1.88
C ALA A 32 0.88 12.15 -1.77
N LYS A 33 1.51 12.05 -0.60
CA LYS A 33 2.42 10.97 -0.21
C LYS A 33 1.75 10.13 0.88
N VAL A 34 1.31 8.94 0.51
CA VAL A 34 0.85 7.90 1.43
C VAL A 34 2.08 7.16 1.95
N ARG A 35 2.24 7.07 3.26
CA ARG A 35 3.24 6.26 3.95
C ARG A 35 2.53 5.25 4.82
N VAL A 36 2.78 3.99 4.55
CA VAL A 36 2.24 2.85 5.28
C VAL A 36 3.36 2.22 6.07
N THR A 37 3.21 2.21 7.38
CA THR A 37 4.17 1.64 8.31
C THR A 37 3.63 0.31 8.81
N PHE A 38 4.49 -0.69 8.91
CA PHE A 38 4.10 -2.05 9.29
C PHE A 38 4.71 -2.41 10.65
N LYS A 39 3.95 -3.13 11.46
CA LYS A 39 4.34 -3.51 12.81
C LYS A 39 5.47 -4.53 12.76
N GLY A 40 6.60 -4.20 13.39
CA GLY A 40 7.77 -5.08 13.46
C GLY A 40 8.65 -5.08 12.21
N LEU A 41 8.37 -4.21 11.22
CA LEU A 41 9.24 -3.99 10.07
C LEU A 41 9.88 -2.61 10.17
N ARG A 42 11.16 -2.51 9.82
CA ARG A 42 11.90 -1.24 9.73
C ARG A 42 11.63 -0.47 8.43
N TYR A 43 10.80 -1.03 7.56
CA TYR A 43 10.50 -0.50 6.24
C TYR A 43 9.04 -0.07 6.15
N ALA A 44 8.80 1.03 5.45
CA ALA A 44 7.50 1.57 5.14
C ALA A 44 7.23 1.48 3.64
N LEU A 45 5.99 1.17 3.27
CA LEU A 45 5.51 1.23 1.89
C LEU A 45 5.03 2.65 1.65
N VAL A 46 5.58 3.29 0.63
CA VAL A 46 5.28 4.68 0.32
C VAL A 46 4.72 4.78 -1.09
N VAL A 47 3.56 5.43 -1.20
CA VAL A 47 2.88 5.72 -2.46
C VAL A 47 2.82 7.23 -2.64
N ASP A 48 3.52 7.72 -3.65
CA ASP A 48 3.42 9.11 -4.10
C ASP A 48 3.05 9.07 -5.59
N SER A 49 4.01 9.35 -6.47
CA SER A 49 3.89 9.19 -7.92
C SER A 49 3.97 7.72 -8.35
N TYR A 50 4.63 6.89 -7.53
CA TYR A 50 4.80 5.45 -7.72
C TYR A 50 4.96 4.78 -6.35
N ILE A 51 4.81 3.46 -6.34
CA ILE A 51 5.00 2.64 -5.14
C ILE A 51 6.49 2.39 -4.93
N LYS A 52 6.97 2.67 -3.72
CA LYS A 52 8.37 2.47 -3.32
C LYS A 52 8.43 2.00 -1.86
N ALA A 53 9.53 1.36 -1.51
CA ALA A 53 9.86 1.06 -0.13
C ALA A 53 10.79 2.16 0.41
N GLU A 54 10.50 2.68 1.60
CA GLU A 54 11.38 3.57 2.35
C GLU A 54 11.77 2.90 3.67
N ASP A 55 12.98 3.15 4.17
CA ASP A 55 13.37 2.80 5.55
C ASP A 55 12.80 3.83 6.56
N SER A 56 12.90 3.53 7.86
CA SER A 56 12.69 4.48 8.97
C SER A 56 13.32 5.87 8.77
N GLU A 57 14.49 5.94 8.12
CA GLU A 57 15.17 7.21 7.80
C GLU A 57 14.62 7.92 6.54
N GLY A 58 13.58 7.38 5.91
CA GLY A 58 13.02 7.91 4.66
C GLY A 58 13.86 7.65 3.41
N ARG A 59 14.90 6.80 3.52
CA ARG A 59 15.74 6.43 2.38
C ARG A 59 15.02 5.39 1.53
N ARG A 60 15.02 5.58 0.21
CA ARG A 60 14.46 4.59 -0.72
C ARG A 60 15.29 3.29 -0.63
N VAL A 61 14.60 2.18 -0.39
CA VAL A 61 15.19 0.85 -0.37
C VAL A 61 14.61 0.01 -1.50
N GLU A 62 15.34 -1.05 -1.87
CA GLU A 62 14.85 -2.01 -2.85
C GLU A 62 13.63 -2.75 -2.30
N TRP A 63 12.60 -2.89 -3.15
CA TRP A 63 11.36 -3.56 -2.78
C TRP A 63 11.61 -4.99 -2.31
N SER A 64 12.39 -5.76 -3.07
CA SER A 64 12.76 -7.13 -2.72
C SER A 64 13.51 -7.25 -1.41
N ARG A 65 14.18 -6.19 -0.96
CA ARG A 65 14.87 -6.15 0.33
C ARG A 65 13.94 -5.83 1.49
N ALA A 66 12.91 -5.03 1.24
CA ALA A 66 11.94 -4.61 2.24
C ALA A 66 10.83 -5.63 2.44
N PHE A 67 10.23 -6.10 1.35
CA PHE A 67 9.03 -6.92 1.32
C PHE A 67 9.23 -8.27 0.62
N GLY A 68 10.45 -8.57 0.15
CA GLY A 68 10.72 -9.82 -0.55
C GLY A 68 9.99 -9.89 -1.90
N SER A 69 9.41 -11.04 -2.18
CA SER A 69 8.65 -11.28 -3.41
C SER A 69 7.19 -10.84 -3.34
N LEU A 70 6.76 -10.22 -2.23
CA LEU A 70 5.38 -9.77 -2.07
C LEU A 70 5.05 -8.66 -3.05
N THR A 71 3.86 -8.71 -3.64
CA THR A 71 3.36 -7.55 -4.40
C THR A 71 2.92 -6.43 -3.45
N PRO A 72 2.84 -5.16 -3.89
CA PRO A 72 2.34 -4.06 -3.05
C PRO A 72 0.95 -4.30 -2.45
N ALA A 73 0.06 -4.93 -3.22
CA ALA A 73 -1.27 -5.30 -2.76
C ALA A 73 -1.21 -6.38 -1.66
N GLU A 74 -0.37 -7.39 -1.86
CA GLU A 74 -0.16 -8.43 -0.86
C GLU A 74 0.55 -7.92 0.40
N ALA A 75 1.48 -6.98 0.26
CA ALA A 75 2.15 -6.35 1.41
C ALA A 75 1.13 -5.61 2.30
N LEU A 76 0.19 -4.87 1.70
CA LEU A 76 -0.86 -4.17 2.46
C LEU A 76 -1.85 -5.12 3.14
N THR A 77 -2.12 -6.27 2.52
CA THR A 77 -3.13 -7.22 3.01
C THR A 77 -2.54 -8.24 3.99
N SER A 78 -1.31 -8.69 3.75
CA SER A 78 -0.67 -9.79 4.49
C SER A 78 0.14 -9.30 5.69
N LEU A 79 0.64 -8.06 5.67
CA LEU A 79 1.48 -7.54 6.75
C LEU A 79 0.65 -6.74 7.76
N PRO A 80 0.93 -6.88 9.06
CA PRO A 80 0.23 -6.13 10.09
C PRO A 80 0.58 -4.65 9.98
N LEU A 81 -0.43 -3.82 9.72
CA LEU A 81 -0.28 -2.37 9.64
C LEU A 81 -0.08 -1.79 11.04
N GLU A 82 0.86 -0.87 11.15
CA GLU A 82 1.06 -0.05 12.35
C GLU A 82 0.36 1.30 12.21
N GLY A 83 0.37 1.87 11.01
CA GLY A 83 -0.34 3.11 10.73
C GLY A 83 -0.13 3.58 9.29
N ILE A 84 -1.11 4.34 8.79
CA ILE A 84 -1.10 4.90 7.45
C ILE A 84 -1.15 6.43 7.58
N GLU A 85 -0.22 7.12 6.95
CA GLU A 85 -0.14 8.58 6.95
C GLU A 85 -0.19 9.10 5.51
N VAL A 86 -1.18 9.90 5.18
CA VAL A 86 -1.32 10.55 3.88
C VAL A 86 -0.93 12.02 4.04
N SER A 87 0.28 12.36 3.61
CA SER A 87 0.75 13.73 3.53
C SER A 87 0.24 14.37 2.24
N LEU A 88 -0.55 15.42 2.35
CA LEU A 88 -1.03 16.26 1.27
C LEU A 88 -0.28 17.61 1.31
N PRO A 89 -0.30 18.39 0.21
CA PRO A 89 0.19 19.76 0.25
C PRO A 89 -0.59 20.65 1.24
N ASP A 90 -1.87 20.33 1.47
CA ASP A 90 -2.78 21.09 2.34
C ASP A 90 -2.74 20.65 3.82
N GLY A 91 -2.04 19.54 4.13
CA GLY A 91 -1.97 18.98 5.49
C GLY A 91 -1.65 17.49 5.52
N SER A 92 -1.71 16.84 6.67
CA SER A 92 -1.47 15.40 6.81
C SER A 92 -2.66 14.69 7.44
N LEU A 93 -3.10 13.58 6.85
CA LEU A 93 -4.16 12.72 7.36
C LEU A 93 -3.55 11.43 7.91
N LYS A 94 -4.03 10.96 9.06
CA LYS A 94 -3.67 9.65 9.58
C LYS A 94 -4.87 8.73 9.42
N LEU A 95 -4.68 7.67 8.66
CA LEU A 95 -5.68 6.62 8.41
C LEU A 95 -5.35 5.43 9.28
N LYS A 96 -6.40 4.75 9.77
CA LYS A 96 -6.24 3.61 10.67
C LYS A 96 -6.09 2.29 9.91
N ASP A 97 -6.73 2.19 8.75
CA ASP A 97 -6.89 0.93 8.00
C ASP A 97 -6.78 1.13 6.49
N VAL A 98 -6.48 0.06 5.75
CA VAL A 98 -6.43 0.08 4.28
C VAL A 98 -7.77 0.49 3.69
N LYS A 99 -8.87 0.12 4.34
CA LYS A 99 -10.22 0.49 3.90
C LYS A 99 -10.43 2.01 3.85
N GLU A 100 -9.86 2.76 4.80
CA GLU A 100 -9.89 4.24 4.75
C GLU A 100 -9.02 4.77 3.61
N LEU A 101 -7.87 4.13 3.36
CA LEU A 101 -7.00 4.49 2.24
C LEU A 101 -7.70 4.29 0.89
N LEU A 102 -8.44 3.19 0.74
CA LEU A 102 -9.25 2.91 -0.43
C LEU A 102 -10.41 3.90 -0.55
N SER A 103 -11.11 4.18 0.55
CA SER A 103 -12.22 5.16 0.57
C SER A 103 -11.76 6.58 0.26
N TRP A 104 -10.50 6.92 0.54
CA TRP A 104 -9.92 8.22 0.17
C TRP A 104 -9.60 8.30 -1.34
N ALA A 105 -9.33 7.15 -1.97
CA ALA A 105 -8.96 7.06 -3.39
C ALA A 105 -10.14 6.80 -4.34
N LEU A 106 -11.24 6.22 -3.84
CA LEU A 106 -12.51 5.98 -4.54
C LEU A 106 -13.35 7.26 -4.63
#